data_AF-B7T147-F1
#
_entry.id   AF-B7T147-F1
#
_cell.length_a   1.000
_cell.length_b   1.000
_cell.length_c   1.000
_cell.angle_alpha   90.00
_cell.angle_beta   90.00
_cell.angle_gamma   90.00
#
_symmetry.space_group_name_H-M   'P 1'
#
loop_
_entity.id
_entity.type
_entity.pdbx_description
1 polymer ?
#
loop_
_entity_poly.entity_id
_entity_poly.type
_entity_poly.pdbx_seq_one_letter_code
_entity_poly.pdbx_strand_id
1 'polypeptide(L)'
;MKTALVLFVLVGIVCAVKEKGKGESSKRKSESLDDTSSDHKAECETQSERETYCLHGGTCFRVPSENSGPQCHCTEYYAGFRCMYQYATIDE
;
A
#
# COMPACT_ATOMS: atom_id res chain seq x y z
N MET A 1 -1.38 -15.22 -47.13
CA MET A 1 -1.22 -15.77 -45.76
C MET A 1 0.26 -15.81 -45.36
N LYS A 2 0.94 -14.65 -45.24
CA LYS A 2 2.36 -14.54 -44.85
C LYS A 2 2.69 -13.27 -44.04
N THR A 3 1.70 -12.41 -43.82
CA THR A 3 1.84 -11.10 -43.16
C THR A 3 1.92 -11.18 -41.63
N ALA A 4 1.51 -12.29 -41.02
CA ALA A 4 1.47 -12.43 -39.56
C ALA A 4 2.88 -12.53 -38.92
N LEU A 5 3.85 -13.11 -39.63
CA LEU A 5 5.21 -13.34 -39.09
C LEU A 5 6.02 -12.04 -38.91
N VAL A 6 5.71 -10.98 -39.66
CA VAL A 6 6.47 -9.71 -39.59
C VAL A 6 6.13 -8.91 -38.33
N LEU A 7 4.89 -9.00 -37.84
CA LEU A 7 4.44 -8.27 -36.65
C LEU A 7 5.07 -8.80 -35.36
N PHE A 8 5.28 -10.11 -35.24
CA PHE A 8 5.89 -10.70 -34.05
C PHE A 8 7.37 -10.31 -33.87
N VAL A 9 8.09 -10.04 -34.97
CA VAL A 9 9.51 -9.63 -34.91
C VAL A 9 9.66 -8.18 -34.43
N LEU A 10 8.73 -7.28 -34.79
CA LEU A 10 8.77 -5.87 -34.36
C LEU A 10 8.48 -5.70 -32.85
N VAL A 11 7.59 -6.52 -32.28
CA VAL A 11 7.27 -6.48 -30.84
C VAL A 11 8.43 -7.04 -30.00
N GLY A 12 9.13 -8.07 -30.48
CA GLY A 12 10.21 -8.73 -29.74
C GLY A 12 11.52 -7.94 -29.62
N ILE A 13 11.79 -7.01 -30.55
CA ILE A 13 13.06 -6.24 -30.55
C ILE A 13 13.04 -5.10 -29.50
N VAL A 14 11.86 -4.64 -29.05
CA VAL A 14 11.75 -3.55 -28.06
C VAL A 14 12.13 -3.99 -26.64
N CYS A 15 12.08 -5.30 -26.33
CA CYS A 15 12.34 -5.78 -24.97
C CYS A 15 13.83 -6.01 -24.62
N ALA A 16 14.78 -5.76 -25.52
CA ALA A 16 16.17 -6.19 -25.35
C ALA A 16 17.24 -5.08 -25.36
N VAL A 17 16.89 -3.80 -25.16
CA VAL A 17 17.89 -2.78 -24.84
C VAL A 17 18.00 -2.63 -23.31
N LYS A 18 18.82 -3.53 -22.77
CA LYS A 18 19.44 -3.47 -21.44
C LYS A 18 20.40 -2.27 -21.40
N GLU A 19 19.87 -1.10 -21.05
CA GLU A 19 20.69 0.06 -20.69
C GLU A 19 20.70 0.24 -19.17
N LYS A 20 21.88 0.58 -18.64
CA LYS A 20 22.20 0.59 -17.22
C LYS A 20 21.32 1.54 -16.41
N GLY A 21 20.46 0.98 -15.55
CA GLY A 21 19.78 1.72 -14.48
C GLY A 21 20.60 1.75 -13.19
N LYS A 22 21.21 2.90 -12.91
CA LYS A 22 21.66 3.34 -11.58
C LYS A 22 20.45 4.04 -10.94
N GLY A 23 19.92 3.53 -9.84
CA GLY A 23 18.85 4.22 -9.11
C GLY A 23 17.87 3.29 -8.38
N GLU A 24 18.06 3.25 -7.06
CA GLU A 24 17.04 3.21 -6.00
C GLU A 24 15.96 2.13 -5.96
N SER A 25 16.09 1.33 -4.89
CA SER A 25 15.03 0.92 -3.96
C SER A 25 13.72 0.40 -4.56
N SER A 26 13.60 -0.92 -4.64
CA SER A 26 12.29 -1.56 -4.59
C SER A 26 12.39 -2.98 -4.02
N LYS A 27 12.11 -3.08 -2.72
CA LYS A 27 11.81 -4.28 -1.93
C LYS A 27 10.73 -3.79 -0.96
N ARG A 28 9.51 -4.31 -0.88
CA ARG A 28 8.92 -5.57 -1.33
C ARG A 28 7.44 -5.33 -1.64
N LYS A 29 6.94 -6.09 -2.62
CA LYS A 29 5.53 -6.41 -2.84
C LYS A 29 4.97 -7.04 -1.55
N SER A 30 4.12 -6.33 -0.82
CA SER A 30 3.25 -6.92 0.20
C SER A 30 1.91 -7.18 -0.48
N GLU A 31 1.79 -8.38 -1.06
CA GLU A 31 0.52 -8.92 -1.53
C GLU A 31 -0.20 -9.43 -0.27
N SER A 32 -1.09 -8.63 0.30
CA SER A 32 -2.01 -9.07 1.34
C SER A 32 -3.34 -9.40 0.68
N LEU A 33 -3.46 -10.64 0.20
CA LEU A 33 -4.74 -11.26 -0.07
C LEU A 33 -5.30 -11.72 1.28
N ASP A 34 -6.20 -10.96 1.88
CA ASP A 34 -7.09 -11.46 2.92
C ASP A 34 -8.53 -11.14 2.53
N ASP A 35 -9.16 -12.15 1.93
CA ASP A 35 -10.58 -12.26 1.67
C ASP A 35 -11.17 -12.96 2.89
N THR A 36 -11.98 -12.28 3.72
CA THR A 36 -13.15 -12.83 4.45
C THR A 36 -13.88 -11.72 5.24
N SER A 37 -15.07 -11.37 4.75
CA SER A 37 -16.24 -10.75 5.40
C SER A 37 -16.17 -10.20 6.84
N SER A 38 -16.32 -8.89 7.00
CA SER A 38 -17.35 -8.18 7.82
C SER A 38 -16.89 -6.74 8.05
N ASP A 39 -17.75 -5.77 7.73
CA ASP A 39 -17.47 -4.33 7.63
C ASP A 39 -16.46 -3.98 6.53
N HIS A 40 -16.92 -3.31 5.48
CA HIS A 40 -16.12 -2.93 4.31
C HIS A 40 -14.96 -1.97 4.69
N LYS A 41 -13.87 -2.48 5.25
CA LYS A 41 -12.63 -1.73 5.46
C LYS A 41 -11.71 -2.00 4.27
N ALA A 42 -11.49 -0.97 3.46
CA ALA A 42 -10.49 -0.97 2.40
C ALA A 42 -9.16 -0.49 2.96
N GLU A 43 -8.08 -0.88 2.29
CA GLU A 43 -6.76 -0.40 2.63
C GLU A 43 -6.55 1.06 2.14
N CYS A 44 -5.71 1.86 2.82
CA CYS A 44 -5.45 3.26 2.43
C CYS A 44 -4.86 3.38 1.00
N GLU A 45 -5.26 4.41 0.24
CA GLU A 45 -5.02 4.49 -1.22
C GLU A 45 -3.55 4.61 -1.58
N THR A 46 -2.78 5.37 -0.80
CA THR A 46 -1.37 5.65 -1.10
C THR A 46 -0.46 5.03 -0.06
N GLN A 47 0.73 4.61 -0.50
CA GLN A 47 1.76 4.11 0.40
C GLN A 47 2.18 5.19 1.42
N SER A 48 2.30 6.44 0.97
CA SER A 48 2.62 7.58 1.84
C SER A 48 1.62 7.71 2.99
N GLU A 49 0.32 7.56 2.71
CA GLU A 49 -0.72 7.60 3.73
C GLU A 49 -0.60 6.43 4.71
N ARG A 50 -0.35 5.21 4.22
CA ARG A 50 -0.15 4.03 5.07
C ARG A 50 0.99 4.20 6.07
N GLU A 51 2.06 4.86 5.65
CA GLU A 51 3.29 5.00 6.43
C GLU A 51 3.32 6.26 7.31
N THR A 52 2.62 7.33 6.92
CA THR A 52 2.73 8.65 7.58
C THR A 52 1.43 9.15 8.22
N TYR A 53 0.29 8.56 7.88
CA TYR A 53 -0.99 9.02 8.41
C TYR A 53 -1.16 8.66 9.89
N CYS A 54 -0.91 7.40 10.26
CA CYS A 54 -0.94 6.93 11.64
C CYS A 54 0.43 7.15 12.31
N LEU A 55 0.54 8.17 13.16
CA LEU A 55 1.81 8.77 13.59
C LEU A 55 2.68 7.83 14.42
N HIS A 56 2.11 7.17 15.42
CA HIS A 56 2.83 6.24 16.29
C HIS A 56 2.62 4.77 15.89
N GLY A 57 2.45 4.53 14.59
CA GLY A 57 2.15 3.22 14.03
C GLY A 57 0.66 2.90 14.05
N GLY A 58 0.35 1.64 13.71
CA GLY A 58 -1.01 1.16 13.54
C GLY A 58 -1.33 0.78 12.10
N THR A 59 -2.56 0.35 11.87
CA THR A 59 -3.05 -0.05 10.54
C THR A 59 -3.93 1.04 9.97
N CYS A 60 -3.56 1.57 8.81
CA CYS A 60 -4.36 2.56 8.07
C CYS A 60 -5.43 1.83 7.24
N PHE A 61 -6.69 2.21 7.41
CA PHE A 61 -7.81 1.69 6.63
C PHE A 61 -8.81 2.81 6.28
N ARG A 62 -9.68 2.53 5.31
CA ARG A 62 -10.78 3.39 4.87
C ARG A 62 -12.08 2.63 4.90
N VAL A 63 -13.18 3.35 5.13
CA VAL A 63 -14.53 2.77 5.09
C VAL A 63 -15.25 3.38 3.89
N PRO A 64 -15.29 2.71 2.72
CA PRO A 64 -15.82 3.28 1.48
C PRO A 64 -17.28 3.71 1.60
N SER A 65 -18.07 3.04 2.43
CA SER A 65 -19.49 3.34 2.64
C SER A 65 -19.73 4.67 3.35
N GLU A 66 -18.80 5.11 4.20
CA GLU A 66 -18.96 6.31 5.02
C GLU A 66 -18.45 7.57 4.32
N ASN A 67 -17.83 7.46 3.14
CA ASN A 67 -17.05 8.52 2.49
C ASN A 67 -16.15 9.27 3.50
N SER A 68 -15.71 8.55 4.52
CA SER A 68 -14.87 9.10 5.57
C SER A 68 -13.42 9.03 5.10
N GLY A 69 -12.63 10.02 5.50
CA GLY A 69 -11.20 10.01 5.25
C GLY A 69 -10.51 8.77 5.84
N PRO A 70 -9.19 8.65 5.69
CA PRO A 70 -8.45 7.55 6.28
C PRO A 70 -8.61 7.48 7.79
N GLN A 71 -8.61 6.26 8.29
CA GLN A 71 -8.78 5.92 9.70
C GLN A 71 -7.60 5.07 10.14
N CYS A 72 -7.27 5.15 11.44
CA CYS A 72 -6.16 4.41 12.03
C CYS A 72 -6.67 3.43 13.08
N HIS A 73 -6.19 2.18 13.01
CA HIS A 73 -6.23 1.24 14.11
C HIS A 73 -4.90 1.31 14.86
N CYS A 74 -4.90 1.91 16.05
CA CYS A 74 -3.68 2.17 16.80
C CYS A 74 -3.09 0.91 17.43
N THR A 75 -1.77 0.91 17.57
CA THR A 75 -1.02 -0.08 18.36
C THR A 75 -1.35 0.05 19.85
N GLU A 76 -1.03 -1.01 20.60
CA GLU A 76 -1.11 -0.97 22.07
C GLU A 76 -0.33 0.25 22.58
N TYR A 77 -0.88 0.94 23.59
CA TYR A 77 -0.33 2.18 24.16
C TYR A 77 -0.59 3.48 23.37
N TYR A 78 -1.30 3.46 22.23
CA TYR A 78 -1.61 4.69 21.48
C TYR A 78 -3.09 4.88 21.19
N ALA A 79 -3.51 6.16 21.07
CA ALA A 79 -4.89 6.57 20.91
C ALA A 79 -5.06 7.84 20.06
N GLY A 80 -6.31 8.15 19.72
CA GLY A 80 -6.71 9.29 18.91
C GLY A 80 -6.83 8.96 17.42
N PHE A 81 -7.41 9.89 16.66
CA PHE A 81 -7.75 9.70 15.25
C PHE A 81 -6.57 9.26 14.36
N ARG A 82 -5.36 9.72 14.69
CA ARG A 82 -4.10 9.39 14.01
C ARG A 82 -3.09 8.70 14.91
N CYS A 83 -3.54 8.09 16.02
CA CYS A 83 -2.65 7.47 17.00
C CYS A 83 -1.60 8.46 17.52
N MET A 84 -2.04 9.67 17.89
CA MET A 84 -1.16 10.79 18.25
C MET A 84 -0.93 10.91 19.76
N TYR A 85 -1.74 10.21 20.57
CA TYR A 85 -1.66 10.24 22.01
C TYR A 85 -1.12 8.91 22.52
N GLN A 86 -0.16 8.94 23.43
CA GLN A 86 0.28 7.75 24.15
C GLN A 86 -0.55 7.61 25.43
N TYR A 87 -0.99 6.40 25.77
CA TYR A 87 -1.58 6.14 27.08
C TYR A 87 -0.52 6.39 28.15
N ALA A 88 -0.87 7.17 29.17
CA ALA A 88 -0.02 7.30 30.35
C ALA A 88 0.01 5.93 31.04
N THR A 89 1.16 5.24 30.96
CA THR A 89 1.40 4.08 31.79
C THR A 89 1.51 4.58 33.22
N ILE A 90 0.49 4.29 34.04
CA ILE A 90 0.64 4.38 35.49
C ILE A 90 1.50 3.17 35.85
N ASP A 91 2.81 3.35 35.85
CA ASP A 91 3.74 2.41 36.48
C ASP A 91 3.37 2.41 37.97
N GLU A 92 2.79 1.30 38.45
CA GLU A 92 2.39 1.09 39.85
C GLU A 92 3.60 0.68 40.71
#